data_AF-I0KAY7-F1
#
_entry.id   AF-I0KAY7-F1
#
_cell.length_a   1.000
_cell.length_b   1.000
_cell.length_c   1.000
_cell.angle_alpha   90.00
_cell.angle_beta   90.00
_cell.angle_gamma   90.00
#
_symmetry.space_group_name_H-M   'P 1'
#
loop_
_entity.id
_entity.type
_entity.pdbx_description
1 polymer ?
#
loop_
_entity_poly.entity_id
_entity_poly.type
_entity_poly.pdbx_seq_one_letter_code
_entity_poly.pdbx_strand_id
1 'polypeptide(L)' 'MLVNTDLVRKFEFKKNNETIVIDDPNPDLSTGAVQNHLAGQYPELLTAKLKGPEIKNDAFVYTFETTMGTKG' A
#
# COMPACT_ATOMS: atom_id res chain seq x y z
N MET A 1 2.47 -9.53 -30.03
CA MET A 1 3.18 -9.66 -28.75
C MET A 1 2.60 -8.60 -27.84
N LEU A 2 1.62 -8.96 -27.01
CA LEU A 2 1.13 -8.03 -25.98
C LEU A 2 2.20 -8.03 -24.90
N VAL A 3 2.96 -6.93 -24.81
CA VAL A 3 3.73 -6.64 -23.61
C VAL A 3 2.69 -6.45 -22.51
N ASN A 4 2.50 -7.47 -21.68
CA ASN A 4 1.86 -7.29 -20.39
C ASN A 4 2.73 -6.29 -19.66
N THR A 5 2.34 -5.02 -19.68
CA THR A 5 2.89 -4.02 -18.79
C THR A 5 2.37 -4.41 -17.41
N ASP A 6 3.05 -5.35 -16.75
CA ASP A 6 2.79 -5.73 -15.37
C ASP A 6 3.17 -4.53 -14.51
N LEU A 7 2.27 -3.55 -14.49
CA LEU A 7 2.42 -2.31 -13.79
C LEU A 7 2.62 -2.66 -12.31
N VAL A 8 3.82 -2.38 -11.79
CA VAL A 8 4.18 -2.80 -10.44
C VAL A 8 3.25 -2.15 -9.44
N ARG A 9 2.72 -2.94 -8.50
CA ARG A 9 1.94 -2.40 -7.39
C ARG A 9 2.93 -1.85 -6.36
N LYS A 10 2.60 -0.69 -5.81
CA LYS A 10 3.30 -0.05 -4.70
C LYS A 10 2.28 0.30 -3.65
N PHE A 11 2.68 0.23 -2.40
CA PHE A 11 1.85 0.56 -1.26
C PHE A 11 2.48 1.72 -0.52
N GLU A 12 1.67 2.68 -0.06
CA GLU A 12 2.14 3.81 0.72
C GLU A 12 1.23 4.05 1.92
N PHE A 13 1.78 4.53 3.02
CA PHE A 13 0.99 4.88 4.20
C PHE A 13 1.73 5.91 5.05
N LYS A 14 0.97 6.63 5.88
CA LYS A 14 1.56 7.62 6.79
C LYS A 14 1.85 6.98 8.15
N LYS A 15 3.06 7.19 8.65
CA LYS A 15 3.52 6.80 9.99
C LYS A 15 4.35 7.92 10.59
N ASN A 16 4.00 8.39 11.79
CA ASN A 16 4.76 9.43 12.51
C ASN A 16 5.09 10.68 11.66
N ASN A 17 4.11 11.18 10.89
CA ASN A 17 4.23 12.29 9.95
C ASN A 17 5.10 12.03 8.71
N GLU A 18 5.61 10.82 8.54
CA GLU A 18 6.35 10.40 7.34
C GLU A 18 5.48 9.51 6.45
N THR A 19 5.65 9.61 5.14
CA THR A 19 5.03 8.68 4.18
C THR A 19 6.01 7.56 3.91
N ILE A 20 5.65 6.35 4.31
CA ILE A 20 6.41 5.14 4.01
C ILE A 20 5.86 4.56 2.72
N VAL A 21 6.75 4.29 1.76
CA VAL A 21 6.43 3.60 0.51
C VAL A 21 7.08 2.22 0.55
N ILE A 22 6.30 1.20 0.23
CA ILE A 22 6.69 -0.21 0.24
C ILE A 22 6.35 -0.80 -1.13
N ASP A 23 7.33 -1.46 -1.75
CA ASP A 23 7.09 -2.23 -2.97
C ASP A 23 6.25 -3.47 -2.66
N ASP A 24 5.46 -3.93 -3.62
CA ASP A 24 4.63 -5.11 -3.43
C ASP A 24 5.50 -6.33 -3.07
N PRO A 25 5.33 -6.90 -1.86
CA PRO A 25 6.12 -8.05 -1.43
C PRO A 25 5.82 -9.29 -2.27
N ASN A 26 4.61 -9.39 -2.84
CA ASN A 26 4.25 -10.48 -3.71
C ASN A 26 3.06 -10.09 -4.63
N PRO A 27 3.29 -9.98 -5.95
CA PRO A 27 2.25 -9.62 -6.92
C PRO A 27 1.10 -10.64 -7.00
N ASP A 28 1.32 -11.89 -6.59
CA ASP A 28 0.29 -12.94 -6.56
C ASP A 28 -0.69 -12.77 -5.40
N LEU A 29 -0.31 -12.00 -4.35
CA LEU A 29 -1.19 -11.74 -3.22
C LEU A 29 -2.26 -10.70 -3.55
N SER A 30 -3.42 -10.82 -2.93
CA SER A 30 -4.41 -9.75 -2.96
C SER A 30 -3.93 -8.57 -2.11
N THR A 31 -4.41 -7.35 -2.41
CA THR A 31 -4.07 -6.14 -1.64
C THR A 31 -4.37 -6.28 -0.15
N GLY A 32 -5.45 -6.99 0.22
CA GLY A 32 -5.77 -7.31 1.61
C GLY A 32 -4.83 -8.34 2.24
N ALA A 33 -4.35 -9.32 1.47
CA ALA A 33 -3.32 -10.25 1.96
C ALA A 33 -1.97 -9.54 2.15
N VAL A 34 -1.61 -8.63 1.24
CA VAL A 34 -0.44 -7.74 1.41
C VAL A 34 -0.62 -6.86 2.65
N GLN A 35 -1.79 -6.27 2.87
CA GLN A 35 -2.09 -5.49 4.07
C GLN A 35 -1.87 -6.31 5.35
N ASN A 36 -2.39 -7.54 5.41
CA ASN A 36 -2.21 -8.43 6.55
C ASN A 36 -0.75 -8.87 6.74
N HIS A 37 0.01 -9.02 5.65
CA HIS A 37 1.44 -9.31 5.70
C HIS A 37 2.22 -8.12 6.27
N LEU A 38 2.00 -6.92 5.75
CA LEU A 38 2.63 -5.68 6.22
C LEU A 38 2.20 -5.34 7.66
N ALA A 39 0.98 -5.70 8.05
CA ALA A 39 0.47 -5.55 9.41
C ALA A 39 1.30 -6.27 10.48
N GLY A 40 2.05 -7.32 10.13
CA GLY A 40 2.98 -7.97 11.05
C GLY A 40 4.09 -7.02 11.52
N GLN A 41 4.49 -6.06 10.68
CA GLN A 41 5.48 -5.02 11.00
C GLN A 41 4.84 -3.67 11.37
N TYR A 42 3.67 -3.38 10.81
CA TYR A 42 2.93 -2.14 10.96
C TYR A 42 1.48 -2.44 11.42
N PRO A 43 1.25 -2.75 12.71
CA PRO A 43 -0.07 -3.13 13.22
C PRO A 43 -1.20 -2.14 12.87
N GLU A 44 -0.86 -0.85 12.71
CA GLU A 44 -1.76 0.21 12.25
C GLU A 44 -2.43 -0.09 10.90
N LEU A 45 -1.79 -0.89 10.04
CA LEU A 45 -2.31 -1.30 8.76
C LEU A 45 -3.51 -2.25 8.88
N LEU A 46 -3.66 -3.02 9.97
CA LEU A 46 -4.85 -3.89 10.17
C LEU A 46 -6.15 -3.10 10.15
N THR A 47 -6.11 -1.90 10.70
CA THR A 47 -7.28 -1.00 10.79
C THR A 47 -7.29 0.07 9.70
N ALA A 48 -6.26 0.09 8.84
CA ALA A 48 -6.16 1.06 7.79
C ALA A 48 -7.15 0.75 6.65
N LYS A 49 -7.64 1.82 6.03
CA LYS A 49 -8.47 1.72 4.83
C LYS A 49 -7.59 1.78 3.60
N LEU A 50 -7.70 0.78 2.73
CA LEU A 50 -7.03 0.78 1.44
C LEU A 50 -7.74 1.78 0.49
N LYS A 51 -7.00 2.74 -0.05
CA LYS A 51 -7.39 3.61 -1.15
C LYS A 51 -6.57 3.31 -2.41
N GLY A 52 -7.16 3.57 -3.58
CA GLY A 52 -6.52 3.35 -4.88
C GLY A 52 -7.10 2.16 -5.65
N PRO A 53 -6.41 1.69 -6.72
CA PRO A 53 -5.08 2.14 -7.15
C PRO A 53 -5.09 3.48 -7.87
N GLU A 54 -4.09 4.31 -7.60
CA GLU A 54 -3.75 5.48 -8.42
C GLU A 54 -2.59 5.13 -9.34
N ILE A 55 -2.68 5.47 -10.63
CA ILE A 55 -1.57 5.26 -11.57
C ILE A 55 -0.60 6.43 -11.42
N LYS A 56 0.61 6.17 -10.93
CA LYS A 56 1.70 7.15 -10.81
C LYS A 56 3.00 6.53 -11.31
N ASN A 57 3.71 7.21 -12.21
CA ASN A 57 5.01 6.77 -12.72
C ASN A 57 5.03 5.30 -13.19
N ASP A 58 4.04 4.90 -14.00
CA ASP A 58 3.88 3.51 -14.47
C ASP A 58 3.86 2.46 -13.35
N ALA A 59 3.25 2.82 -12.20
CA ALA A 59 2.99 1.92 -11.08
C ALA A 59 1.56 2.13 -10.54
N PHE A 60 0.95 1.06 -10.03
CA PHE A 60 -0.30 1.13 -9.28
C PHE A 60 0.00 1.42 -7.82
N VAL A 61 -0.25 2.65 -7.38
CA VAL A 61 -0.01 3.07 -6.00
C VAL A 61 -1.29 2.92 -5.18
N TYR A 62 -1.20 2.17 -4.09
CA TYR A 62 -2.25 1.98 -3.11
C TYR A 62 -1.88 2.69 -1.82
N THR A 63 -2.79 3.52 -1.30
CA THR A 63 -2.57 4.27 -0.07
C THR A 63 -3.33 3.63 1.08
N PHE A 64 -2.65 3.19 2.14
CA PHE A 64 -3.32 2.80 3.38
C PHE A 64 -3.55 4.04 4.25
N GLU A 65 -4.82 4.43 4.37
CA GLU A 65 -5.27 5.45 5.32
C GLU A 65 -5.41 4.82 6.71
N THR A 66 -4.35 4.91 7.50
CA THR A 66 -4.38 4.56 8.92
C THR A 66 -5.19 5.61 9.67
N THR A 67 -6.05 5.18 10.60
CA THR A 67 -6.81 6.08 11.49
C THR A 67 -5.94 6.78 12.54
N MET A 68 -4.62 6.52 12.56
CA MET A 68 -3.65 7.20 13.42
C MET A 68 -3.33 8.60 12.90
N GLY A 69 -4.38 9.41 12.72
CA GLY A 69 -4.28 10.85 12.54
C GLY A 69 -4.07 11.48 13.90
N THR A 70 -2.98 12.25 14.01
CA THR A 70 -2.69 13.13 15.13
C THR A 70 -3.96 13.87 15.57
N LYS A 71 -4.32 13.66 16.82
CA LYS A 71 -5.23 14.53 17.56
C LYS A 71 -4.63 15.94 17.51
N GLY A 72 -5.12 16.76 16.58
CA GLY A 72 -5.02 18.22 16.62
C GLY A 72 -6.21 18.75 17.38
#